data_AF-A0A9X3F3P3-F1
#
_entry.id   AF-A0A9X3F3P3-F1
#
_cell.length_a   1.000
_cell.length_b   1.000
_cell.length_c   1.000
_cell.angle_alpha   90.00
_cell.angle_beta   90.00
_cell.angle_gamma   90.00
#
_symmetry.space_group_name_H-M   'P 1'
#
loop_
_entity.id
_entity.type
_entity.pdbx_description
1 polymer ?
#
loop_
_entity_poly.entity_id
_entity_poly.type
_entity_poly.pdbx_seq_one_letter_code
_entity_poly.pdbx_strand_id
1 'polypeptide(L)' 'MAVDRGDTLAQMAINWLLKDNRVTSVLIGASKVAQIKNAVDGLKSQPLSETELG' A
#
# COMPACT_ATOMS: atom_id res chain seq x y z
N MET A 1 4.03 11.61 3.45
CA MET A 1 3.84 11.24 2.03
C MET A 1 4.51 9.90 1.74
N ALA A 2 4.16 9.19 0.65
CA ALA A 2 4.71 7.86 0.34
C ALA A 2 6.26 7.84 0.33
N VAL A 3 6.88 8.88 -0.23
CA VAL A 3 8.34 9.01 -0.31
C VAL A 3 9.00 9.10 1.07
N ASP A 4 8.34 9.70 2.07
CA ASP A 4 8.88 9.91 3.41
C ASP A 4 9.03 8.60 4.21
N ARG A 5 8.25 7.58 3.83
CA ARG A 5 8.29 6.22 4.38
C ARG A 5 9.04 5.22 3.50
N GLY A 6 9.65 5.70 2.39
CA GLY A 6 10.34 4.85 1.41
C GLY A 6 9.41 4.01 0.53
N ASP A 7 8.10 4.28 0.56
CA ASP A 7 7.11 3.58 -0.24
C ASP A 7 6.87 4.29 -1.58
N THR A 8 6.59 3.50 -2.60
CA THR A 8 6.00 4.02 -3.84
C THR A 8 4.55 4.43 -3.61
N LEU A 9 4.02 5.32 -4.45
CA LEU A 9 2.61 5.73 -4.38
C LEU A 9 1.65 4.54 -4.46
N ALA A 10 1.95 3.54 -5.29
CA ALA A 10 1.15 2.33 -5.43
C ALA A 10 1.12 1.51 -4.12
N GLN A 11 2.26 1.40 -3.43
CA GLN A 11 2.34 0.72 -2.13
C GLN A 11 1.54 1.47 -1.06
N MET A 12 1.67 2.79 -1.00
CA MET A 12 0.88 3.61 -0.07
C MET A 12 -0.64 3.48 -0.34
N ALA A 13 -1.06 3.43 -1.61
CA ALA A 13 -2.46 3.25 -1.97
C ALA A 13 -3.01 1.90 -1.51
N ILE A 14 -2.24 0.81 -1.66
CA ILE A 14 -2.60 -0.52 -1.16
C ILE A 14 -2.75 -0.50 0.35
N ASN A 15 -1.79 0.09 1.08
CA ASN A 15 -1.86 0.20 2.54
C ASN A 15 -3.01 1.09 3.00
N TRP A 16 -3.34 2.12 2.25
CA TRP A 16 -4.47 3.00 2.57
C TRP A 16 -5.82 2.30 2.43
N LEU A 17 -5.96 1.37 1.48
CA LEU A 17 -7.15 0.53 1.33
C LEU A 17 -7.23 -0.53 2.43
N LEU A 18 -6.12 -1.19 2.74
CA LEU A 18 -6.08 -2.29 3.71
C LEU A 18 -6.06 -1.84 5.17
N LYS A 19 -5.82 -0.55 5.47
CA LYS A 19 -5.93 -0.03 6.84
C LYS A 19 -7.35 -0.18 7.40
N ASP A 20 -8.35 -0.19 6.52
CA ASP A 20 -9.76 -0.27 6.90
C ASP A 20 -10.14 -1.75 7.06
N ASN A 21 -10.43 -2.16 8.29
CA ASN A 21 -10.81 -3.54 8.61
C ASN A 21 -12.12 -4.01 7.92
N ARG A 22 -12.86 -3.09 7.26
CA ARG A 22 -14.01 -3.42 6.42
C ARG A 22 -13.60 -3.94 5.03
N VAL A 23 -12.33 -3.75 4.63
CA VAL A 23 -11.79 -4.19 3.35
C VAL A 23 -11.12 -5.56 3.52
N THR A 24 -11.74 -6.61 2.98
CA THR A 24 -11.23 -7.99 3.09
C THR A 24 -10.08 -8.27 2.12
N SER A 25 -10.07 -7.63 0.95
CA SER A 25 -9.06 -7.86 -0.08
C SER A 25 -8.95 -6.68 -1.04
N VAL A 26 -7.80 -6.54 -1.70
CA VAL A 26 -7.52 -5.55 -2.73
C VAL A 26 -7.17 -6.27 -4.03
N LEU A 27 -7.90 -5.96 -5.10
CA LEU A 27 -7.63 -6.50 -6.43
C LEU A 27 -6.60 -5.62 -7.15
N ILE A 28 -5.46 -6.19 -7.53
CA ILE A 28 -4.40 -5.50 -8.27
C ILE A 28 -4.32 -6.01 -9.71
N GLY A 29 -4.25 -5.09 -10.67
CA GLY A 29 -3.88 -5.40 -12.05
C GLY A 29 -2.37 -5.30 -12.22
N ALA A 30 -1.72 -6.39 -12.63
CA ALA A 30 -0.28 -6.42 -12.90
C ALA A 30 -0.02 -6.89 -14.34
N SER A 31 0.75 -6.10 -15.08
CA SER A 31 1.27 -6.43 -16.42
C SER A 31 2.69 -7.02 -16.38
N LYS A 32 3.36 -6.96 -15.22
CA LYS A 32 4.70 -7.52 -15.00
C LYS A 32 4.85 -8.03 -13.57
N VAL A 33 5.67 -9.06 -13.38
CA VAL A 33 5.94 -9.69 -12.07
C VAL A 33 6.45 -8.68 -11.03
N ALA A 34 7.24 -7.68 -11.47
CA ALA A 34 7.72 -6.62 -10.59
C ALA A 34 6.60 -5.83 -9.89
N GLN A 35 5.43 -5.67 -10.51
CA GLN A 35 4.30 -4.98 -9.88
C GLN A 35 3.68 -5.81 -8.75
N ILE A 36 3.63 -7.14 -8.92
CA ILE A 36 3.19 -8.05 -7.85
C ILE A 36 4.16 -7.96 -6.68
N LYS A 37 5.47 -7.99 -6.95
CA LYS A 37 6.50 -7.84 -5.92
C LYS A 37 6.36 -6.51 -5.16
N ASN A 38 6.18 -5.40 -5.89
CA ASN A 38 5.94 -4.10 -5.27
C ASN A 38 4.69 -4.10 -4.38
N ALA A 39 3.58 -4.71 -4.82
CA ALA A 39 2.36 -4.79 -4.03
C ALA A 39 2.57 -5.58 -2.73
N VAL A 40 3.26 -6.73 -2.82
CA VAL A 40 3.61 -7.55 -1.64
C VAL A 40 4.57 -6.82 -0.70
N ASP A 41 5.54 -6.08 -1.23
CA ASP A 41 6.46 -5.30 -0.40
C ASP A 41 5.74 -4.15 0.31
N GLY A 42 4.71 -3.57 -0.30
CA GLY A 42 3.84 -2.58 0.35
C GLY A 42 3.14 -3.12 1.60
N LEU A 43 2.71 -4.40 1.60
CA LEU A 43 2.09 -5.04 2.77
C LEU A 43 3.03 -5.16 3.97
N LYS A 44 4.34 -5.05 3.77
CA LYS A 44 5.35 -5.07 4.84
C LYS A 44 5.62 -3.68 5.41
N SER A 45 5.15 -2.62 4.75
CA SER A 45 5.38 -1.25 5.19
C SER A 45 4.53 -0.94 6.44
N GLN A 46 5.00 0.04 7.23
CA GLN A 46 4.36 0.39 8.48
C GLN A 46 2.92 0.91 8.25
N PRO A 47 1.98 0.63 9.19
CA PRO A 47 0.64 1.19 9.16
C PRO A 47 0.65 2.71 8.97
N LEU A 48 -0.36 3.23 8.26
CA LEU A 48 -0.55 4.68 8.15
C LEU A 48 -0.93 5.25 9.52
N SER A 49 -0.22 6.27 9.95
CA SER A 49 -0.55 7.02 11.17
C SER A 49 -1.74 7.96 10.93
N GLU A 50 -2.43 8.38 11.99
CA GLU A 50 -3.57 9.29 11.88
C GLU A 50 -3.19 10.63 11.24
N THR A 51 -1.95 11.08 11.42
CA THR A 51 -1.41 12.30 10.79
C THR A 51 -1.24 12.18 9.28
N GLU A 52 -1.11 10.96 8.74
CA GLU A 52 -0.98 10.72 7.28
C GLU A 52 -2.33 10.54 6.57
N LEU A 53 -3.43 10.54 7.34
CA LEU A 53 -4.80 10.43 6.84
C LEU A 53 -5.51 11.79 6.71
N GLY A 54 -4.86 12.86 7.20
CA GLY A 54 -5.36 14.24 7.21
C GLY A 54 -4.94 15.06 6.00
#